data_AF-A0A1Y3YYL2-F1
#
_entry.id   AF-A0A1Y3YYL2-F1
#
_cell.length_a   1.000
_cell.length_b   1.000
_cell.length_c   1.000
_cell.angle_alpha   90.00
_cell.angle_beta   90.00
_cell.angle_gamma   90.00
#
_symmetry.space_group_name_H-M   'P 1'
#
loop_
_entity.id
_entity.type
_entity.pdbx_description
1 polymer ?
#
loop_
_entity_poly.entity_id
_entity_poly.type
_entity_poly.pdbx_seq_one_letter_code
_entity_poly.pdbx_strand_id
1 'polypeptide(L)'
;MAKKAEQNKVCDKTGLTLEQNTVYDDNLLPSADELAKLDAVSKDIIPWIMKRTEMEQDARIKFNEDRMKIAQDDFKHVHRYNFTALIMAFIIAIAFLAASFYLILHGQETIGTIFAGGTVVLIVSYFLKAKNKEVK
;
A
#
# COMPACT_ATOMS: atom_id res chain seq x y z
N MET A 1 -31.79 7.83 -11.70
CA MET A 1 -30.63 8.71 -11.96
C MET A 1 -29.92 9.00 -10.65
N ALA A 2 -28.80 8.32 -10.39
CA ALA A 2 -27.80 8.76 -9.41
C ALA A 2 -26.47 8.07 -9.78
N LYS A 3 -25.64 8.74 -10.58
CA LYS A 3 -24.23 8.34 -10.74
C LYS A 3 -23.52 8.77 -9.46
N LYS A 4 -23.26 7.83 -8.54
CA LYS A 4 -22.48 8.12 -7.34
C LYS A 4 -21.01 7.87 -7.66
N ALA A 5 -20.26 8.94 -7.89
CA ALA A 5 -18.82 8.85 -8.00
C ALA A 5 -18.23 8.71 -6.59
N GLU A 6 -17.88 7.50 -6.18
CA GLU A 6 -17.12 7.30 -4.95
C GLU A 6 -15.61 7.33 -5.26
N GLN A 7 -14.94 8.40 -4.85
CA GLN A 7 -13.49 8.48 -4.85
C GLN A 7 -12.94 7.71 -3.65
N ASN A 8 -12.58 6.44 -3.84
CA ASN A 8 -11.81 5.70 -2.85
C ASN A 8 -10.32 6.05 -2.98
N LYS A 9 -9.88 7.04 -2.19
CA LYS A 9 -8.45 7.34 -1.98
C LYS A 9 -7.85 6.27 -1.07
N VAL A 10 -7.19 5.28 -1.65
CA VAL A 10 -6.28 4.42 -0.88
C VAL A 10 -4.94 5.14 -0.84
N CYS A 11 -4.68 5.81 0.29
CA CYS A 11 -3.41 6.48 0.54
C CYS A 11 -2.49 5.51 1.27
N ASP A 12 -1.45 5.00 0.59
CA ASP A 12 -0.34 4.35 1.28
C ASP A 12 0.63 5.43 1.80
N LYS A 13 1.21 5.21 2.98
CA LYS A 13 2.09 6.15 3.71
C LYS A 13 3.44 6.44 2.99
N THR A 14 3.59 5.97 1.76
CA THR A 14 4.79 6.09 0.92
C THR A 14 4.65 7.09 -0.22
N GLY A 15 3.52 7.80 -0.33
CA GLY A 15 3.31 8.87 -1.31
C GLY A 15 2.90 8.39 -2.71
N LEU A 16 2.73 7.08 -2.91
CA LEU A 16 2.13 6.54 -4.14
C LEU A 16 0.60 6.68 -4.06
N THR A 17 0.06 7.66 -4.78
CA THR A 17 -1.37 7.85 -4.92
C THR A 17 -1.85 7.10 -6.16
N LEU A 18 -2.45 5.94 -5.96
CA LEU A 18 -3.16 5.24 -7.02
C LEU A 18 -4.54 5.88 -7.17
N GLU A 19 -4.66 6.92 -7.99
CA GLU A 19 -5.96 7.53 -8.30
C GLU A 19 -6.72 6.63 -9.29
N GLN A 20 -7.49 5.69 -8.74
CA GLN A 20 -8.38 4.87 -9.53
C GLN A 20 -9.76 5.54 -9.63
N ASN A 21 -9.96 6.34 -10.68
CA ASN A 21 -11.29 6.84 -11.05
C ASN A 21 -12.08 5.73 -11.74
N THR A 22 -12.73 4.86 -10.94
CA THR A 22 -13.74 3.95 -11.47
C THR A 22 -15.12 4.56 -11.27
N VAL A 23 -15.70 5.06 -12.37
CA VAL A 23 -17.12 5.44 -12.40
C VAL A 23 -17.91 4.14 -12.51
N TYR A 24 -18.40 3.64 -11.38
CA TYR A 24 -19.33 2.53 -11.37
C TYR A 24 -20.74 3.06 -11.65
N ASP A 25 -21.41 2.49 -12.66
CA ASP A 25 -22.85 2.62 -12.79
C ASP A 25 -23.48 1.56 -11.87
N ASP A 26 -24.01 1.99 -10.73
CA ASP A 26 -24.63 1.09 -9.74
C ASP A 26 -25.96 0.51 -10.24
N ASN A 27 -26.47 0.97 -11.38
CA ASN A 27 -27.69 0.47 -11.96
C ASN A 27 -27.40 -0.66 -12.96
N LEU A 28 -27.06 -1.84 -12.41
CA LEU A 28 -26.77 -3.02 -13.23
C LEU A 28 -27.98 -3.57 -13.98
N LEU A 29 -29.20 -3.25 -13.52
CA LEU A 29 -30.45 -3.61 -14.17
C LEU A 29 -31.10 -2.37 -14.82
N PRO A 30 -31.72 -2.53 -16.01
CA PRO A 30 -32.58 -1.51 -16.60
C PRO A 30 -33.73 -1.13 -15.65
N SER A 31 -34.32 0.04 -15.87
CA SER A 31 -35.48 0.45 -15.07
C SER A 31 -36.66 -0.51 -15.23
N ALA A 32 -37.53 -0.62 -14.22
CA ALA A 32 -38.67 -1.55 -14.23
C ALA A 32 -39.57 -1.37 -15.47
N ASP A 33 -39.72 -0.12 -15.94
CA ASP A 33 -40.48 0.21 -17.15
C ASP A 33 -39.81 -0.30 -18.44
N GLU A 34 -38.48 -0.36 -18.49
CA GLU A 34 -37.73 -0.92 -19.61
C GLU A 34 -37.74 -2.45 -19.58
N LEU A 35 -37.68 -3.05 -18.39
CA LEU A 35 -37.84 -4.50 -18.22
C LEU A 35 -39.23 -4.97 -18.68
N ALA A 36 -40.30 -4.23 -18.37
CA ALA A 36 -41.65 -4.54 -18.83
C ALA A 36 -41.79 -4.46 -20.37
N LYS A 37 -41.09 -3.53 -21.02
CA LYS A 37 -41.03 -3.44 -22.49
C LYS A 37 -40.24 -4.59 -23.11
N LEU A 38 -39.19 -5.07 -22.44
CA LEU A 38 -38.37 -6.20 -22.89
C LEU A 38 -39.10 -7.55 -22.73
N ASP A 39 -39.91 -7.72 -21.68
CA ASP A 39 -40.76 -8.90 -21.49
C ASP A 39 -41.80 -9.06 -22.61
N ALA A 40 -42.32 -7.94 -23.13
CA ALA A 40 -43.22 -7.92 -24.27
C ALA A 40 -42.57 -8.39 -25.59
N VAL A 41 -41.24 -8.34 -25.69
CA VAL A 41 -40.48 -8.79 -26.88
C VAL A 41 -40.17 -10.29 -26.79
N SER A 42 -39.78 -10.79 -25.61
CA SER A 42 -39.64 -12.23 -25.35
C SER A 42 -39.54 -12.49 -23.85
N LYS A 43 -40.26 -13.52 -23.39
CA LYS A 43 -40.32 -13.95 -21.98
C LYS A 43 -38.97 -14.49 -21.45
N ASP A 44 -38.06 -14.85 -22.34
CA ASP A 44 -36.74 -15.40 -21.96
C ASP A 44 -35.66 -14.31 -21.81
N ILE A 45 -35.94 -13.06 -22.20
CA ILE A 45 -34.98 -11.96 -22.16
C ILE A 45 -34.66 -11.57 -20.72
N ILE A 46 -35.66 -11.52 -19.82
CA ILE A 46 -35.45 -11.14 -18.42
C ILE A 46 -34.53 -12.14 -17.70
N PRO A 47 -34.78 -13.47 -17.75
CA PRO A 47 -33.86 -14.47 -17.19
C PRO A 47 -32.44 -14.37 -17.76
N TRP A 48 -32.30 -14.09 -19.06
CA TRP A 48 -31.00 -13.90 -19.70
C TRP A 48 -30.27 -12.65 -19.17
N ILE A 49 -30.96 -11.52 -19.04
CA ILE A 49 -30.38 -10.27 -18.50
C ILE A 49 -29.95 -10.46 -17.04
N MET A 50 -30.79 -11.10 -16.22
CA MET A 50 -30.45 -11.40 -14.82
C MET A 50 -29.18 -12.23 -14.73
N LYS A 51 -29.07 -13.30 -15.54
CA LYS A 51 -27.86 -14.15 -15.59
C LYS A 51 -26.62 -13.38 -16.02
N ARG A 52 -26.74 -12.51 -17.04
CA ARG A 52 -25.60 -11.68 -17.51
C ARG A 52 -25.19 -10.65 -16.46
N THR A 53 -26.15 -10.12 -15.71
CA THR A 53 -25.92 -9.16 -14.63
C THR A 53 -25.20 -9.81 -13.45
N GLU A 54 -25.63 -11.01 -13.04
CA GLU A 54 -24.98 -11.81 -12.00
C GLU A 54 -23.51 -12.10 -12.36
N MET A 55 -23.25 -12.56 -13.60
CA MET A 55 -21.89 -12.81 -14.07
C MET A 55 -20.99 -11.55 -14.04
N GLU A 56 -21.55 -10.39 -14.38
CA GLU A 56 -20.82 -9.10 -14.35
C GLU A 56 -20.56 -8.65 -12.90
N GLN A 57 -21.51 -8.86 -11.98
CA GLN A 57 -21.32 -8.58 -10.55
C GLN A 57 -20.24 -9.48 -9.95
N ASP A 58 -20.27 -10.79 -10.23
CA ASP A 58 -19.26 -11.74 -9.77
C ASP A 58 -17.87 -11.40 -10.30
N ALA A 59 -17.77 -11.00 -11.57
CA ALA A 59 -16.51 -10.56 -12.16
C ALA A 59 -15.95 -9.31 -11.45
N ARG A 60 -16.81 -8.36 -11.07
CA ARG A 60 -16.42 -7.16 -10.31
C ARG A 60 -15.98 -7.48 -8.89
N ILE A 61 -16.71 -8.34 -8.20
CA ILE A 61 -16.36 -8.80 -6.85
C ILE A 61 -14.98 -9.46 -6.91
N LYS A 62 -14.78 -10.41 -7.83
CA LYS A 62 -13.50 -11.09 -8.01
C LYS A 62 -12.36 -10.12 -8.33
N PHE A 63 -12.59 -9.16 -9.23
CA PHE A 63 -11.59 -8.16 -9.58
C PHE A 63 -11.18 -7.29 -8.37
N ASN A 64 -12.15 -6.88 -7.55
CA ASN A 64 -11.89 -6.12 -6.34
C ASN A 64 -11.16 -6.97 -5.28
N GLU A 65 -11.53 -8.24 -5.12
CA GLU A 65 -10.83 -9.17 -4.23
C GLU A 65 -9.38 -9.40 -4.65
N ASP A 66 -9.13 -9.61 -5.95
CA ASP A 66 -7.78 -9.82 -6.48
C ASP A 66 -6.92 -8.57 -6.30
N ARG A 67 -7.46 -7.37 -6.52
CA ARG A 67 -6.77 -6.11 -6.21
C ARG A 67 -6.47 -5.97 -4.72
N MET A 68 -7.41 -6.32 -3.86
CA MET A 68 -7.22 -6.28 -2.41
C MET A 68 -6.12 -7.24 -1.97
N LYS A 69 -6.06 -8.45 -2.54
CA LYS A 69 -5.00 -9.44 -2.25
C LYS A 69 -3.62 -8.90 -2.65
N ILE A 70 -3.49 -8.33 -3.85
CA ILE A 70 -2.22 -7.73 -4.31
C ILE A 70 -1.77 -6.62 -3.36
N ALA A 71 -2.68 -5.71 -2.99
CA ALA A 71 -2.36 -4.65 -2.04
C ALA A 71 -1.92 -5.22 -0.67
N GLN A 72 -2.62 -6.23 -0.15
CA GLN A 72 -2.27 -6.89 1.10
C GLN A 72 -0.88 -7.56 1.06
N ASP A 73 -0.53 -8.19 -0.06
CA ASP A 73 0.77 -8.82 -0.24
C ASP A 73 1.88 -7.77 -0.33
N ASP A 74 1.66 -6.67 -1.05
CA ASP A 74 2.58 -5.52 -1.09
C ASP A 74 2.83 -4.95 0.32
N PHE A 75 1.77 -4.76 1.13
CA PHE A 75 1.93 -4.31 2.51
C PHE A 75 2.78 -5.26 3.35
N LYS A 76 2.58 -6.57 3.23
CA LYS A 76 3.38 -7.57 3.95
C LYS A 76 4.83 -7.54 3.50
N HIS A 77 5.10 -7.42 2.20
CA HIS A 77 6.45 -7.34 1.68
C HIS A 77 7.16 -6.07 2.15
N VAL A 78 6.53 -4.90 2.01
CA VAL A 78 7.09 -3.61 2.46
C VAL A 78 7.38 -3.63 3.96
N HIS A 79 6.47 -4.16 4.77
CA HIS A 79 6.69 -4.27 6.22
C HIS A 79 7.89 -5.15 6.56
N ARG A 80 8.03 -6.31 5.90
CA ARG A 80 9.16 -7.22 6.09
C ARG A 80 10.48 -6.58 5.66
N TYR A 81 10.53 -5.93 4.50
CA TYR A 81 11.74 -5.25 4.02
C TYR A 81 12.18 -4.13 4.97
N ASN A 82 11.25 -3.29 5.42
CA ASN A 82 11.55 -2.21 6.36
C ASN A 82 12.04 -2.76 7.70
N PHE A 83 11.42 -3.83 8.22
CA PHE A 83 11.86 -4.46 9.46
C PHE A 83 13.25 -5.09 9.34
N THR A 84 13.54 -5.80 8.25
CA THR A 84 14.86 -6.37 7.99
C THR A 84 15.93 -5.28 7.83
N ALA A 85 15.61 -4.19 7.12
CA ALA A 85 16.52 -3.05 6.96
C ALA A 85 16.85 -2.39 8.31
N LEU A 86 15.86 -2.25 9.19
CA LEU A 86 16.05 -1.70 10.54
C LEU A 86 16.97 -2.58 11.40
N ILE A 87 16.78 -3.90 11.35
CA ILE A 87 17.65 -4.86 12.07
C ILE A 87 19.09 -4.75 11.56
N MET A 88 19.29 -4.73 10.24
CA MET A 88 20.64 -4.63 9.67
C MET A 88 21.32 -3.31 10.04
N ALA A 89 20.58 -2.19 10.02
CA ALA A 89 21.10 -0.90 10.47
C ALA A 89 21.51 -0.94 11.95
N PHE A 90 20.73 -1.61 12.81
CA PHE A 90 21.05 -1.78 14.22
C PHE A 90 22.32 -2.61 14.44
N ILE A 91 22.47 -3.73 13.71
CA ILE A 91 23.69 -4.56 13.77
C ILE A 91 24.92 -3.75 13.36
N ILE A 92 24.82 -2.97 12.28
CA ILE A 92 25.90 -2.09 11.82
C ILE A 92 26.25 -1.05 12.89
N ALA A 93 25.25 -0.43 13.53
CA ALA A 93 25.47 0.54 14.60
C ALA A 93 26.22 -0.09 15.80
N ILE A 94 25.84 -1.31 16.20
CA ILE A 94 26.56 -2.06 17.24
C ILE A 94 28.00 -2.34 16.81
N ALA A 95 28.22 -2.76 15.56
CA ALA A 95 29.57 -3.04 15.06
C ALA A 95 30.47 -1.80 15.10
N PHE A 96 29.96 -0.62 14.73
CA PHE A 96 30.69 0.64 14.82
C PHE A 96 31.02 1.03 16.27
N LEU A 97 30.06 0.86 17.19
CA LEU A 97 30.28 1.12 18.61
C LEU A 97 31.30 0.14 19.21
N ALA A 98 31.23 -1.15 18.86
CA ALA A 98 32.19 -2.15 19.30
C ALA A 98 33.60 -1.87 18.77
N ALA A 99 33.73 -1.50 17.49
CA ALA A 99 35.00 -1.09 16.89
C ALA A 99 35.57 0.15 17.59
N SER A 100 34.72 1.14 17.89
CA SER A 100 35.12 2.32 18.65
C SER A 100 35.63 1.94 20.06
N PHE A 101 34.91 1.08 20.76
CA PHE A 101 35.29 0.62 22.09
C PHE A 101 36.63 -0.13 22.06
N TYR A 102 36.81 -1.01 21.07
CA TYR A 102 38.06 -1.73 20.85
C TYR A 102 39.26 -0.80 20.61
N LEU A 103 39.06 0.27 19.83
CA LEU A 103 40.09 1.27 19.56
C LEU A 103 40.53 2.01 20.82
N ILE A 104 39.57 2.39 21.66
CA ILE A 104 39.83 3.08 22.93
C ILE A 104 40.67 2.19 23.86
N LEU A 105 40.34 0.90 23.94
CA LEU A 105 41.12 -0.05 24.75
C LEU A 105 42.57 -0.22 24.28
N HIS A 106 42.86 -0.03 22.99
CA HIS A 106 44.21 -0.11 22.42
C HIS A 106 44.98 1.22 22.47
N GLY A 107 44.50 2.20 23.26
CA GLY A 107 45.17 3.49 23.48
C GLY A 107 44.93 4.52 22.39
N GLN A 108 44.05 4.25 21.42
CA GLN A 108 43.65 5.18 20.36
C GLN A 108 42.40 5.98 20.77
N GLU A 109 42.45 6.63 21.94
CA GLU A 109 41.30 7.31 22.54
C GLU A 109 40.72 8.40 21.65
N THR A 110 41.58 9.21 21.00
CA THR A 110 41.14 10.31 20.14
C THR A 110 40.38 9.80 18.91
N ILE A 111 40.93 8.78 18.24
CA ILE A 111 40.31 8.20 17.05
C ILE A 111 39.02 7.48 17.44
N GLY A 112 39.03 6.72 18.53
CA GLY A 112 37.84 6.06 19.07
C GLY A 112 36.71 7.05 19.36
N THR A 113 37.00 8.15 20.04
CA THR A 113 35.97 9.13 20.41
C THR A 113 35.36 9.83 19.20
N ILE A 114 36.19 10.19 18.20
CA ILE A 114 35.72 10.75 16.92
C ILE A 114 34.84 9.73 16.19
N PHE A 115 35.21 8.46 16.20
CA PHE A 115 34.50 7.39 15.50
C PHE A 115 33.13 7.10 16.14
N ALA A 116 33.05 7.01 17.47
CA ALA A 116 31.79 6.91 18.19
C ALA A 116 30.89 8.13 17.95
N GLY A 117 31.44 9.34 18.08
CA GLY A 117 30.71 10.58 17.87
C GLY A 117 30.15 10.69 16.44
N GLY A 118 30.97 10.39 15.43
CA GLY A 118 30.55 10.38 14.03
C GLY A 118 29.43 9.38 13.75
N THR A 119 29.51 8.19 14.34
CA THR A 119 28.46 7.16 14.21
C THR A 119 27.12 7.64 14.75
N VAL A 120 27.10 8.26 15.94
CA VAL A 120 25.86 8.80 16.54
C VAL A 120 25.28 9.92 15.68
N VAL A 121 26.10 10.84 15.20
CA VAL A 121 25.65 11.95 14.34
C VAL A 121 25.04 11.42 13.04
N LEU A 122 25.65 10.41 12.41
CA LEU A 122 25.13 9.79 11.19
C LEU A 122 23.77 9.13 11.42
N ILE A 123 23.62 8.38 12.52
CA ILE A 123 22.35 7.73 12.88
C ILE A 123 21.26 8.78 13.08
N VAL A 124 21.51 9.81 13.90
CA VAL A 124 20.55 10.90 14.15
C VAL A 124 20.18 11.61 12.86
N SER A 125 21.17 11.92 12.01
CA SER A 125 20.94 12.57 10.72
C SER A 125 20.05 11.74 9.80
N TYR A 126 20.27 10.42 9.76
CA TYR A 126 19.43 9.51 9.00
C TYR A 126 17.98 9.48 9.52
N PHE A 127 17.79 9.39 10.84
CA PHE A 127 16.45 9.41 11.45
C PHE A 127 15.71 10.73 11.19
N LEU A 128 16.40 11.88 11.28
CA LEU A 128 15.80 13.18 10.96
C LEU A 128 15.41 13.27 9.48
N LYS A 129 16.25 12.76 8.57
CA LYS A 129 15.95 12.72 7.14
C LYS A 129 14.79 11.77 6.81
N ALA A 130 14.71 10.63 7.48
CA ALA A 130 13.60 9.69 7.35
C ALA A 130 12.28 10.32 7.80
N LYS A 131 12.25 11.01 8.96
CA LYS A 131 11.08 11.74 9.45
C LYS A 131 10.59 12.79 8.45
N ASN A 132 11.51 13.54 7.85
CA ASN A 132 11.15 14.57 6.87
C ASN A 132 10.63 14.00 5.54
N LYS A 133 10.94 12.74 5.22
CA LYS A 133 10.42 12.07 4.01
C LYS A 133 8.98 11.61 4.17
N GLU A 134 8.53 11.28 5.38
CA GLU A 134 7.13 10.92 5.65
C GLU A 134 6.17 12.13 5.75
N VAL A 135 6.72 13.34 5.87
CA VAL A 135 5.95 14.61 5.97
C VAL A 135 5.76 15.29 4.61
N LYS A 136 6.31 14.73 3.53
CA LYS A 136 6.10 15.18 2.14
C LYS A 136 5.23 14.20 1.39
#